data_AF-A0A538Q8F4-F1
#
_entry.id   AF-A0A538Q8F4-F1
#
_cell.length_a   1.000
_cell.length_b   1.000
_cell.length_c   1.000
_cell.angle_alpha   90.00
_cell.angle_beta   90.00
_cell.angle_gamma   90.00
#
_symmetry.space_group_name_H-M   'P 1'
#
loop_
_entity.id
_entity.type
_entity.pdbx_description
1 polymer ?
#
loop_
_entity_poly.entity_id
_entity_poly.type
_entity_poly.pdbx_seq_one_letter_code
_entity_poly.pdbx_strand_id
1 'polypeptide(L)'
;MTAGASNSEPQGPRRDCPAWTKIEMIFDPGERERFKAAAHGLRAVGQDATGAVLATQEDTDHVKQRFLARRSERRYDEAPLPLGRLAALLEQLRAVTIDRKLKYGYGSAGSSYPVQTYLYAKPGRVDHLAAGTWYYHPVQYRLFAIRPDARIESSAHYFENRAIFESSAFSIFLIGRMDAIAPLYGGKSRDFALIEAGLMTQALELAATDAGIGLCQIGDLQFARIRDLFDLAPNDLLLHSLIGGPLAHHLRKA
;
A
#
# COMPACT_ATOMS: atom_id res chain seq x y z
N MET A 1 -61.09 4.25 11.96
CA MET A 1 -60.49 4.56 10.65
C MET A 1 -58.99 4.74 10.90
N THR A 2 -58.23 3.76 10.44
CA THR A 2 -56.78 3.65 10.54
C THR A 2 -56.08 4.35 9.38
N ALA A 3 -54.77 4.55 9.55
CA ALA A 3 -53.72 4.98 8.60
C ALA A 3 -53.28 6.43 8.79
N GLY A 4 -51.99 6.75 8.94
CA GLY A 4 -50.79 5.93 8.89
C GLY A 4 -49.60 6.87 8.73
N ALA A 5 -48.66 6.84 9.66
CA ALA A 5 -47.41 7.58 9.55
C ALA A 5 -46.58 6.98 8.40
N SER A 6 -46.30 7.77 7.37
CA SER A 6 -45.40 7.37 6.29
C SER A 6 -43.95 7.55 6.76
N ASN A 7 -43.37 6.48 7.30
CA ASN A 7 -41.92 6.33 7.39
C ASN A 7 -41.38 6.11 5.97
N SER A 8 -40.77 7.13 5.38
CA SER A 8 -39.93 6.96 4.20
C SER A 8 -38.45 7.01 4.64
N GLU A 9 -37.90 5.85 4.99
CA GLU A 9 -36.46 5.67 5.00
C GLU A 9 -35.93 5.81 3.56
N PRO A 10 -34.87 6.60 3.30
CA PRO A 10 -34.21 6.55 2.02
C PRO A 10 -33.50 5.20 1.89
N GLN A 11 -34.09 4.31 1.11
CA GLN A 11 -33.46 3.07 0.65
C GLN A 11 -32.27 3.44 -0.24
N GLY A 12 -31.10 3.62 0.36
CA GLY A 12 -29.84 3.62 -0.38
C GLY A 12 -29.69 2.27 -1.11
N PRO A 13 -29.10 2.24 -2.31
CA PRO A 13 -29.02 1.01 -3.08
C PRO A 13 -28.28 -0.07 -2.28
N ARG A 14 -28.98 -1.17 -1.97
CA ARG A 14 -28.35 -2.40 -1.49
C ARG A 14 -27.40 -2.84 -2.60
N ARG A 15 -26.09 -2.79 -2.34
CA ARG A 15 -25.09 -3.36 -3.25
C ARG A 15 -25.37 -4.87 -3.32
N ASP A 16 -25.93 -5.34 -4.44
CA ASP A 16 -25.88 -6.76 -4.74
C ASP A 16 -24.42 -7.20 -4.68
N CYS A 17 -24.14 -8.21 -3.86
CA CYS A 17 -22.79 -8.72 -3.70
C CYS A 17 -22.34 -9.22 -5.08
N PRO A 18 -21.24 -8.69 -5.66
CA PRO A 18 -20.85 -9.02 -7.01
C PRO A 18 -20.69 -10.54 -7.21
N ALA A 19 -21.09 -11.07 -8.36
CA ALA A 19 -21.07 -12.51 -8.61
C ALA A 19 -19.69 -13.17 -8.34
N TRP A 20 -18.60 -12.42 -8.53
CA TRP A 20 -17.24 -12.90 -8.29
C TRP A 20 -16.90 -13.17 -6.82
N THR A 21 -17.68 -12.64 -5.86
CA THR A 21 -17.47 -12.95 -4.44
C THR A 21 -17.99 -14.34 -4.05
N LYS A 22 -18.67 -15.04 -4.97
CA LYS A 22 -19.27 -16.37 -4.76
C LYS A 22 -18.56 -17.49 -5.54
N ILE A 23 -17.45 -17.17 -6.21
CA ILE A 23 -16.69 -18.13 -7.01
C ILE A 23 -15.77 -18.93 -6.09
N GLU A 24 -15.61 -20.22 -6.39
CA GLU A 24 -14.68 -21.12 -5.69
C GLU A 24 -13.22 -20.67 -5.91
N MET A 25 -12.44 -20.65 -4.83
CA MET A 25 -11.04 -20.24 -4.89
C MET A 25 -10.15 -21.42 -5.33
N ILE A 26 -9.24 -21.16 -6.26
CA ILE A 26 -8.23 -22.13 -6.68
C ILE A 26 -7.14 -22.20 -5.60
N PHE A 27 -7.01 -23.33 -4.91
CA PHE A 27 -5.99 -23.54 -3.88
C PHE A 27 -4.81 -24.38 -4.36
N ASP A 28 -5.01 -25.29 -5.32
CA ASP A 28 -3.94 -26.13 -5.86
C ASP A 28 -2.86 -25.27 -6.54
N PRO A 29 -1.57 -25.39 -6.15
CA PRO A 29 -0.50 -24.57 -6.73
C PRO A 29 -0.36 -24.73 -8.25
N GLY A 30 -0.45 -25.95 -8.77
CA GLY A 30 -0.29 -26.22 -10.21
C GLY A 30 -1.47 -25.72 -11.05
N GLU A 31 -2.69 -25.77 -10.51
CA GLU A 31 -3.87 -25.14 -11.08
C GLU A 31 -3.77 -23.61 -11.06
N ARG A 32 -3.32 -23.01 -9.95
CA ARG A 32 -3.09 -21.55 -9.86
C ARG A 32 -2.06 -21.08 -10.89
N GLU A 33 -0.99 -21.84 -11.10
CA GLU A 33 0.02 -21.53 -12.11
C GLU A 33 -0.55 -21.59 -13.53
N ARG A 34 -1.28 -22.68 -13.87
CA ARG A 34 -1.94 -22.82 -15.17
C ARG A 34 -2.96 -21.70 -15.43
N PHE A 35 -3.77 -21.36 -14.43
CA PHE A 35 -4.75 -20.28 -14.51
C PHE A 35 -4.08 -18.92 -14.78
N LYS A 36 -2.96 -18.62 -14.11
CA LYS A 36 -2.18 -17.39 -14.36
C LYS A 36 -1.56 -17.38 -15.76
N ALA A 37 -0.96 -18.51 -16.18
CA ALA A 37 -0.31 -18.64 -17.48
C ALA A 37 -1.28 -18.49 -18.65
N ALA A 38 -2.56 -18.85 -18.46
CA ALA A 38 -3.62 -18.65 -19.46
C ALA A 38 -3.99 -17.17 -19.70
N ALA A 39 -3.43 -16.23 -18.92
CA ALA A 39 -3.58 -14.79 -19.13
C ALA A 39 -5.04 -14.29 -19.23
N HIS A 40 -5.96 -14.87 -18.45
CA HIS A 40 -7.39 -14.52 -18.45
C HIS A 40 -7.70 -13.03 -18.21
N GLY A 41 -6.75 -12.24 -17.73
CA GLY A 41 -6.87 -10.79 -17.58
C GLY A 41 -6.75 -9.99 -18.90
N LEU A 42 -6.25 -10.60 -19.97
CA LEU A 42 -6.19 -9.99 -21.30
C LEU A 42 -7.52 -10.18 -22.02
N ARG A 43 -8.00 -9.12 -22.66
CA ARG A 43 -9.15 -9.22 -23.57
C ARG A 43 -8.75 -10.05 -24.79
N ALA A 44 -9.54 -11.08 -25.11
CA ALA A 44 -9.38 -11.82 -26.36
C ALA A 44 -9.68 -10.91 -27.56
N VAL A 45 -8.77 -10.89 -28.53
CA VAL A 45 -8.89 -10.13 -29.79
C VAL A 45 -9.01 -11.14 -30.92
N GLY A 46 -10.09 -11.03 -31.71
CA GLY A 46 -10.34 -11.93 -32.84
C GLY A 46 -9.37 -11.68 -34.00
N GLN A 47 -9.23 -12.67 -34.88
CA GLN A 47 -8.30 -12.60 -36.01
C GLN A 47 -8.62 -11.47 -37.00
N ASP A 48 -9.90 -11.11 -37.13
CA ASP A 48 -10.37 -10.03 -38.02
C ASP A 48 -10.39 -8.64 -37.34
N ALA A 49 -9.89 -8.54 -36.11
CA ALA A 49 -9.87 -7.27 -35.40
C ALA A 49 -8.86 -6.29 -36.03
N THR A 50 -9.28 -5.04 -36.21
CA THR A 50 -8.40 -3.96 -36.67
C THR A 50 -7.76 -3.25 -35.48
N GLY A 51 -6.54 -2.73 -35.66
CA GLY A 51 -5.81 -2.02 -34.60
C GLY A 51 -4.67 -1.15 -35.14
N ALA A 52 -4.25 -0.17 -34.35
CA ALA A 52 -3.08 0.65 -34.63
C ALA A 52 -1.85 0.07 -33.90
N VAL A 53 -0.70 0.04 -34.59
CA VAL A 53 0.58 -0.33 -33.98
C VAL A 53 1.13 0.87 -33.20
N LEU A 54 1.50 0.66 -31.94
CA LEU A 54 2.17 1.67 -31.13
C LEU A 54 3.69 1.49 -31.25
N ALA A 55 4.40 2.56 -31.62
CA ALA A 55 5.85 2.54 -31.71
C ALA A 55 6.49 2.49 -30.32
N THR A 56 7.44 1.58 -30.12
CA THR A 56 8.26 1.50 -28.91
C THR A 56 9.09 2.78 -28.76
N GLN A 57 9.01 3.41 -27.59
CA GLN A 57 9.76 4.65 -27.30
C GLN A 57 11.11 4.39 -26.63
N GLU A 58 11.29 3.21 -26.05
CA GLU A 58 12.50 2.78 -25.35
C GLU A 58 12.93 1.41 -25.90
N ASP A 59 14.23 1.14 -25.81
CA ASP A 59 14.77 -0.18 -26.12
C ASP A 59 14.23 -1.23 -25.14
N THR A 60 14.03 -2.46 -25.64
CA THR A 60 13.43 -3.55 -24.85
C THR A 60 14.28 -3.91 -23.63
N ASP A 61 15.60 -3.82 -23.72
CA ASP A 61 16.47 -4.14 -22.59
C ASP A 61 16.41 -3.05 -21.52
N HIS A 62 16.30 -1.77 -21.90
CA HIS A 62 16.03 -0.70 -20.94
C HIS A 62 14.70 -0.91 -20.20
N VAL A 63 13.65 -1.33 -20.91
CA VAL A 63 12.36 -1.67 -20.31
C VAL A 63 12.52 -2.83 -19.31
N LYS A 64 13.23 -3.90 -19.68
CA LYS A 64 13.51 -5.02 -18.76
C LYS A 64 14.27 -4.56 -17.52
N GLN A 65 15.26 -3.68 -17.67
CA GLN A 65 16.03 -3.17 -16.52
C GLN A 65 15.15 -2.41 -15.53
N ARG A 66 14.19 -1.60 -16.01
CA ARG A 66 13.19 -0.95 -15.14
C ARG A 66 12.33 -1.96 -14.38
N PHE A 67 11.92 -3.05 -15.04
CA PHE A 67 11.17 -4.13 -14.38
C PHE A 67 12.00 -4.89 -13.34
N LEU A 68 13.28 -5.11 -13.60
CA LEU A 68 14.19 -5.78 -12.66
C LEU A 68 14.54 -4.89 -11.46
N ALA A 69 14.62 -3.57 -11.67
CA ALA A 69 14.88 -2.60 -10.61
C ALA A 69 13.74 -2.54 -9.58
N ARG A 70 12.48 -2.67 -10.02
CA ARG A 70 11.30 -2.68 -9.14
C ARG A 70 10.79 -4.11 -8.93
N ARG A 71 11.20 -4.73 -7.82
CA ARG A 71 10.80 -6.09 -7.42
C ARG A 71 10.39 -6.15 -5.96
N SER A 72 9.54 -7.12 -5.62
CA SER A 72 9.20 -7.39 -4.21
C SER A 72 10.37 -8.09 -3.52
N GLU A 73 11.08 -7.36 -2.66
CA GLU A 73 12.21 -7.87 -1.90
C GLU A 73 11.71 -8.49 -0.60
N ARG A 74 12.08 -9.74 -0.35
CA ARG A 74 11.53 -10.56 0.76
C ARG A 74 12.57 -10.95 1.80
N ARG A 75 13.81 -10.49 1.62
CA ARG A 75 14.94 -10.65 2.54
C ARG A 75 15.72 -9.35 2.59
N TYR A 76 16.12 -8.95 3.79
CA TYR A 76 16.79 -7.69 4.02
C TYR A 76 18.11 -7.91 4.75
N ASP A 77 19.06 -7.00 4.53
CA ASP A 77 20.35 -7.01 5.22
C ASP A 77 20.17 -6.74 6.73
N GLU A 78 21.03 -7.31 7.57
CA GLU A 78 21.03 -7.14 9.03
C GLU A 78 21.66 -5.82 9.48
N ALA A 79 22.35 -5.09 8.60
CA ALA A 79 22.79 -3.73 8.90
C ALA A 79 21.59 -2.82 9.23
N PRO A 80 21.72 -1.88 10.19
CA PRO A 80 20.72 -0.85 10.39
C PRO A 80 20.53 0.02 9.14
N LEU A 81 19.30 0.48 8.91
CA LEU A 81 18.99 1.41 7.83
C LEU A 81 19.22 2.85 8.31
N PRO A 82 20.07 3.65 7.65
CA PRO A 82 20.18 5.08 7.96
C PRO A 82 18.84 5.80 7.80
N LEU A 83 18.41 6.59 8.80
CA LEU A 83 17.16 7.37 8.72
C LEU A 83 17.10 8.25 7.47
N GLY A 84 18.23 8.78 6.99
CA GLY A 84 18.28 9.56 5.74
C GLY A 84 17.78 8.78 4.51
N ARG A 85 18.03 7.48 4.42
CA ARG A 85 17.51 6.63 3.33
C ARG A 85 16.01 6.41 3.47
N LEU A 86 15.52 6.17 4.68
CA LEU A 86 14.09 6.07 4.95
C LEU A 86 13.38 7.40 4.67
N ALA A 87 14.00 8.53 5.00
CA ALA A 87 13.49 9.86 4.71
C ALA A 87 13.38 10.09 3.20
N ALA A 88 14.40 9.74 2.41
CA ALA A 88 14.37 9.83 0.95
C ALA A 88 13.22 9.00 0.33
N LEU A 89 12.94 7.83 0.91
CA LEU A 89 11.77 7.02 0.53
C LEU A 89 10.45 7.73 0.88
N LEU A 90 10.30 8.23 2.11
CA LEU A 90 9.08 8.92 2.56
C LEU A 90 8.86 10.28 1.85
N GLU A 91 9.91 10.87 1.28
CA GLU A 91 9.81 12.11 0.50
C GLU A 91 8.85 11.99 -0.68
N GLN A 92 8.69 10.79 -1.25
CA GLN A 92 7.70 10.53 -2.31
C GLN A 92 6.26 10.80 -1.87
N LEU A 93 6.02 10.82 -0.56
CA LEU A 93 4.71 11.09 0.04
C LEU A 93 4.58 12.51 0.59
N ARG A 94 5.61 13.34 0.43
CA ARG A 94 5.65 14.71 0.94
C ARG A 94 4.62 15.57 0.21
N ALA A 95 4.04 16.49 0.97
CA ALA A 95 3.18 17.52 0.44
C ALA A 95 3.99 18.81 0.18
N VAL A 96 3.74 19.46 -0.95
CA VAL A 96 4.35 20.73 -1.32
C VAL A 96 3.27 21.78 -1.54
N THR A 97 3.55 23.04 -1.18
CA THR A 97 2.62 24.15 -1.45
C THR A 97 2.98 24.81 -2.78
N ILE A 98 2.04 24.81 -3.72
CA ILE A 98 2.15 25.50 -5.02
C ILE A 98 0.91 26.38 -5.16
N ASP A 99 1.10 27.66 -5.44
CA ASP A 99 0.02 28.66 -5.57
C ASP A 99 -0.98 28.64 -4.39
N ARG A 100 -0.44 28.58 -3.16
CA ARG A 100 -1.20 28.49 -1.88
C ARG A 100 -2.08 27.23 -1.75
N LYS A 101 -1.88 26.22 -2.60
CA LYS A 101 -2.57 24.94 -2.54
C LYS A 101 -1.59 23.82 -2.21
N LEU A 102 -2.03 22.89 -1.37
CA LEU A 102 -1.27 21.69 -1.09
C LEU A 102 -1.34 20.73 -2.30
N LYS A 103 -0.19 20.20 -2.68
CA LYS A 103 0.00 19.28 -3.81
C LYS A 103 0.85 18.09 -3.38
N TYR A 104 0.58 16.96 -4.00
CA TYR A 104 1.26 15.69 -3.77
C TYR A 104 1.69 15.11 -5.11
N GLY A 105 2.69 14.22 -5.09
CA GLY A 105 3.15 13.46 -6.26
C GLY A 105 2.18 12.38 -6.75
N TYR A 106 1.02 12.24 -6.09
CA TYR A 106 -0.01 11.25 -6.41
C TYR A 106 -1.41 11.86 -6.37
N GLY A 107 -2.33 11.21 -7.08
CA GLY A 107 -3.74 11.59 -7.15
C GLY A 107 -4.55 11.18 -5.92
N SER A 108 -5.59 11.95 -5.64
CA SER A 108 -6.59 11.65 -4.61
C SER A 108 -7.96 12.14 -5.08
N ALA A 109 -9.02 11.37 -4.81
CA ALA A 109 -10.38 11.75 -5.18
C ALA A 109 -10.77 13.08 -4.51
N GLY A 110 -11.13 14.07 -5.33
CA GLY A 110 -11.53 15.40 -4.85
C GLY A 110 -10.41 16.17 -4.16
N SER A 111 -9.14 15.76 -4.33
CA SER A 111 -8.02 16.31 -3.57
C SER A 111 -8.21 16.22 -2.05
N SER A 112 -8.89 15.18 -1.57
CA SER A 112 -9.23 14.99 -0.15
C SER A 112 -8.10 14.38 0.68
N TYR A 113 -7.19 13.61 0.05
CA TYR A 113 -6.01 12.98 0.64
C TYR A 113 -6.26 12.28 1.99
N PRO A 114 -7.25 11.37 2.10
CA PRO A 114 -7.59 10.69 3.34
C PRO A 114 -6.56 9.65 3.79
N VAL A 115 -5.60 9.23 2.95
CA VAL A 115 -4.68 8.14 3.31
C VAL A 115 -3.47 8.69 4.08
N GLN A 116 -3.36 8.27 5.33
CA GLN A 116 -2.25 8.57 6.22
C GLN A 116 -1.20 7.47 6.21
N THR A 117 0.06 7.86 6.44
CA THR A 117 1.19 6.94 6.51
C THR A 117 1.64 6.77 7.95
N TYR A 118 1.57 5.54 8.44
CA TYR A 118 2.14 5.14 9.72
C TYR A 118 3.33 4.21 9.48
N LEU A 119 4.28 4.23 10.40
CA LEU A 119 5.51 3.45 10.33
C LEU A 119 5.69 2.70 11.65
N TYR A 120 6.07 1.43 11.56
CA TYR A 120 6.68 0.69 12.66
C TYR A 120 8.18 0.57 12.43
N ALA A 121 8.99 1.04 13.37
CA ALA A 121 10.44 0.89 13.36
C ALA A 121 10.84 -0.19 14.37
N LYS A 122 11.57 -1.21 13.91
CA LYS A 122 12.09 -2.24 14.81
C LYS A 122 13.26 -1.72 15.63
N PRO A 123 13.44 -2.25 16.86
CA PRO A 123 14.54 -1.86 17.72
C PRO A 123 15.90 -2.08 17.06
N GLY A 124 16.70 -1.01 16.98
CA GLY A 124 18.06 -1.03 16.45
C GLY A 124 18.18 -1.28 14.94
N ARG A 125 17.06 -1.32 14.20
CA ARG A 125 17.08 -1.60 12.75
C ARG A 125 17.03 -0.35 11.88
N VAL A 126 16.75 0.82 12.46
CA VAL A 126 16.80 2.12 11.78
C VAL A 126 17.66 3.06 12.63
N ASP A 127 18.76 3.57 12.07
CA ASP A 127 19.66 4.47 12.79
C ASP A 127 18.97 5.81 13.06
N HIS A 128 19.21 6.40 14.23
CA HIS A 128 18.63 7.68 14.64
C HIS A 128 17.09 7.72 14.69
N LEU A 129 16.44 6.55 14.72
CA LEU A 129 15.00 6.43 14.95
C LEU A 129 14.75 5.37 16.04
N ALA A 130 14.12 5.78 17.14
CA ALA A 130 13.80 4.86 18.22
C ALA A 130 12.76 3.81 17.77
N ALA A 131 12.75 2.67 18.46
CA ALA A 131 11.79 1.62 18.19
C ALA A 131 10.36 2.10 18.51
N GLY A 132 9.38 1.55 17.80
CA GLY A 132 7.96 1.79 18.07
C GLY A 132 7.18 2.22 16.84
N THR A 133 5.99 2.78 17.06
CA THR A 133 5.11 3.25 15.99
C THR A 133 5.14 4.77 15.86
N TRP A 134 5.03 5.23 14.61
CA TRP A 134 5.19 6.61 14.22
C TRP A 134 4.12 7.01 13.20
N TYR A 135 3.69 8.26 13.25
CA TYR A 135 2.89 8.90 12.20
C TYR A 135 3.80 9.79 11.34
N TYR A 136 3.76 9.61 10.02
CA TYR A 136 4.44 10.50 9.08
C TYR A 136 3.53 11.67 8.71
N HIS A 137 3.96 12.89 9.04
CA HIS A 137 3.27 14.11 8.67
C HIS A 137 3.79 14.63 7.32
N PRO A 138 2.99 14.62 6.24
CA PRO A 138 3.49 14.89 4.89
C PRO A 138 3.84 16.36 4.63
N VAL A 139 3.18 17.31 5.32
CA VAL A 139 3.50 18.75 5.21
C VAL A 139 4.76 19.13 5.99
N GLN A 140 4.89 18.64 7.23
CA GLN A 140 6.04 18.92 8.08
C GLN A 140 7.27 18.07 7.73
N TYR A 141 7.09 17.05 6.88
CA TYR A 141 8.12 16.07 6.52
C TYR A 141 8.83 15.50 7.76
N ARG A 142 8.02 14.98 8.70
CA ARG A 142 8.46 14.58 10.03
C ARG A 142 7.71 13.34 10.51
N LEU A 143 8.42 12.49 11.26
CA LEU A 143 7.83 11.38 12.03
C LEU A 143 7.51 11.83 13.45
N PHE A 144 6.28 11.58 13.90
CA PHE A 144 5.81 11.81 15.26
C PHE A 144 5.60 10.46 15.95
N ALA A 145 6.19 10.27 17.12
CA ALA A 145 6.01 9.04 17.89
C ALA A 145 4.55 8.89 18.32
N ILE A 146 3.99 7.70 18.15
CA ILE A 146 2.63 7.36 18.59
C ILE A 146 2.69 6.46 19.83
N ARG A 147 3.43 5.35 19.73
CA ARG A 147 3.76 4.47 20.84
C ARG A 147 5.26 4.13 20.79
N PRO A 148 6.10 4.87 21.54
CA PRO A 148 7.50 4.51 21.74
C PRO A 148 7.63 3.08 22.25
N ASP A 149 8.67 2.37 21.79
CA ASP A 149 9.01 1.00 22.20
C ASP A 149 7.93 -0.06 21.95
N ALA A 150 6.87 0.27 21.19
CA ALA A 150 5.90 -0.69 20.73
C ALA A 150 6.57 -1.88 20.03
N ARG A 151 5.97 -3.05 20.16
CA ARG A 151 6.44 -4.30 19.55
C ARG A 151 5.30 -4.92 18.75
N ILE A 152 5.60 -5.22 17.49
CA ILE A 152 4.74 -6.04 16.64
C ILE A 152 5.39 -7.42 16.55
N GLU A 153 4.67 -8.42 17.02
CA GLU A 153 5.08 -9.82 16.92
C GLU A 153 4.86 -10.34 15.50
N SER A 154 5.73 -11.24 15.02
CA SER A 154 5.57 -11.84 13.69
C SER A 154 4.26 -12.62 13.56
N SER A 155 3.66 -13.03 14.67
CA SER A 155 2.32 -13.65 14.71
C SER A 155 1.18 -12.75 14.21
N ALA A 156 1.38 -11.43 14.10
CA ALA A 156 0.45 -10.53 13.43
C ALA A 156 0.36 -10.82 11.91
N HIS A 157 1.42 -11.39 11.34
CA HIS A 157 1.46 -11.79 9.94
C HIS A 157 1.06 -13.27 9.76
N TYR A 158 0.43 -13.55 8.62
CA TYR A 158 0.22 -14.93 8.15
C TYR A 158 1.55 -15.63 7.92
N PHE A 159 1.55 -16.96 8.03
CA PHE A 159 2.74 -17.81 8.03
C PHE A 159 3.75 -17.46 6.93
N GLU A 160 3.27 -17.29 5.69
CA GLU A 160 4.11 -16.99 4.53
C GLU A 160 4.85 -15.64 4.59
N ASN A 161 4.34 -14.70 5.39
CA ASN A 161 4.88 -13.35 5.50
C ASN A 161 5.76 -13.16 6.75
N ARG A 162 5.81 -14.13 7.68
CA ARG A 162 6.52 -13.98 8.96
C ARG A 162 8.02 -13.80 8.78
N ALA A 163 8.66 -14.62 7.94
CA ALA A 163 10.09 -14.52 7.67
C ALA A 163 10.48 -13.18 7.01
N ILE A 164 9.60 -12.66 6.14
CA ILE A 164 9.75 -11.34 5.52
C ILE A 164 9.74 -10.27 6.61
N PHE A 165 8.72 -10.32 7.47
CA PHE A 165 8.61 -9.42 8.61
C PHE A 165 9.83 -9.53 9.51
N GLU A 166 10.26 -10.72 9.92
CA GLU A 166 11.35 -10.95 10.88
C GLU A 166 12.70 -10.37 10.41
N SER A 167 13.05 -10.50 9.14
CA SER A 167 14.30 -9.92 8.59
C SER A 167 14.25 -8.39 8.38
N SER A 168 13.05 -7.82 8.29
CA SER A 168 12.86 -6.39 7.98
C SER A 168 13.41 -5.43 9.03
N ALA A 169 13.56 -4.17 8.62
CA ALA A 169 13.89 -3.06 9.53
C ALA A 169 12.65 -2.26 9.96
N PHE A 170 11.66 -2.13 9.07
CA PHE A 170 10.46 -1.34 9.32
C PHE A 170 9.24 -1.91 8.57
N SER A 171 8.06 -1.40 8.93
CA SER A 171 6.82 -1.61 8.18
C SER A 171 6.08 -0.30 8.00
N ILE A 172 5.47 -0.09 6.82
CA ILE A 172 4.61 1.04 6.51
C ILE A 172 3.17 0.56 6.47
N PHE A 173 2.27 1.32 7.10
CA PHE A 173 0.83 1.09 7.11
C PHE A 173 0.14 2.31 6.50
N LEU A 174 -0.65 2.07 5.45
CA LEU A 174 -1.45 3.10 4.80
C LEU A 174 -2.87 3.01 5.38
N ILE A 175 -3.23 4.03 6.16
CA ILE A 175 -4.47 4.08 6.94
C ILE A 175 -5.39 5.13 6.34
N GLY A 176 -6.57 4.73 5.89
CA GLY A 176 -7.61 5.66 5.46
C GLY A 176 -8.31 6.31 6.63
N ARG A 177 -8.22 7.64 6.73
CA ARG A 177 -9.05 8.47 7.61
C ARG A 177 -10.43 8.61 6.99
N MET A 178 -11.30 7.66 7.26
CA MET A 178 -12.55 7.53 6.52
C MET A 178 -13.48 8.74 6.71
N ASP A 179 -13.43 9.40 7.87
CA ASP A 179 -14.21 10.61 8.13
C ASP A 179 -13.78 11.80 7.23
N ALA A 180 -12.57 11.77 6.66
CA ALA A 180 -12.07 12.81 5.74
C ALA A 180 -12.57 12.63 4.30
N ILE A 181 -13.19 11.48 3.97
CA ILE A 181 -13.63 11.17 2.61
C ILE A 181 -15.10 10.72 2.54
N ALA A 182 -15.64 10.11 3.59
CA ALA A 182 -17.01 9.62 3.67
C ALA A 182 -18.07 10.69 3.39
N PRO A 183 -17.97 11.94 3.91
CA PRO A 183 -18.91 13.00 3.58
C PRO A 183 -18.96 13.38 2.10
N LEU A 184 -17.86 13.13 1.35
CA LEU A 184 -17.75 13.50 -0.06
C LEU A 184 -18.25 12.39 -1.00
N TYR A 185 -18.05 11.12 -0.64
CA TYR A 185 -18.24 10.00 -1.57
C TYR A 185 -19.05 8.82 -1.02
N GLY A 186 -19.50 8.88 0.23
CA GLY A 186 -20.33 7.85 0.86
C GLY A 186 -19.74 6.45 0.67
N GLY A 187 -20.53 5.52 0.12
CA GLY A 187 -20.11 4.13 -0.11
C GLY A 187 -18.94 3.92 -1.08
N LYS A 188 -18.53 4.93 -1.86
CA LYS A 188 -17.35 4.86 -2.76
C LYS A 188 -16.04 5.23 -2.08
N SER A 189 -16.10 5.76 -0.86
CA SER A 189 -14.95 6.34 -0.17
C SER A 189 -13.82 5.33 0.05
N ARG A 190 -14.16 4.08 0.43
CA ARG A 190 -13.17 3.01 0.59
C ARG A 190 -12.47 2.69 -0.73
N ASP A 191 -13.23 2.61 -1.81
CA ASP A 191 -12.70 2.23 -3.13
C ASP A 191 -11.74 3.32 -3.64
N PHE A 192 -12.08 4.60 -3.44
CA PHE A 192 -11.17 5.72 -3.76
C PHE A 192 -9.94 5.77 -2.86
N ALA A 193 -10.08 5.49 -1.57
CA ALA A 193 -8.94 5.44 -0.66
C ALA A 193 -7.99 4.29 -1.01
N LEU A 194 -8.50 3.14 -1.46
CA LEU A 194 -7.66 2.03 -1.95
C LEU A 194 -6.87 2.41 -3.21
N ILE A 195 -7.47 3.16 -4.14
CA ILE A 195 -6.74 3.69 -5.31
C ILE A 195 -5.60 4.60 -4.87
N GLU A 196 -5.86 5.53 -3.95
CA GLU A 196 -4.84 6.42 -3.39
C GLU A 196 -3.71 5.64 -2.71
N ALA A 197 -4.05 4.65 -1.87
CA ALA A 197 -3.05 3.78 -1.23
C ALA A 197 -2.19 3.04 -2.27
N GLY A 198 -2.79 2.58 -3.38
CA GLY A 198 -2.07 1.97 -4.50
C GLY A 198 -1.11 2.94 -5.19
N LEU A 199 -1.53 4.18 -5.43
CA LEU A 199 -0.68 5.23 -6.01
C LEU A 199 0.50 5.57 -5.10
N MET A 200 0.25 5.73 -3.80
CA MET A 200 1.31 5.95 -2.80
C MET A 200 2.30 4.79 -2.77
N THR A 201 1.79 3.55 -2.79
CA THR A 201 2.60 2.33 -2.79
C THR A 201 3.50 2.26 -4.01
N GLN A 202 2.97 2.54 -5.21
CA GLN A 202 3.75 2.55 -6.44
C GLN A 202 4.84 3.64 -6.39
N ALA A 203 4.53 4.83 -5.86
CA ALA A 203 5.53 5.91 -5.72
C ALA A 203 6.68 5.49 -4.79
N LEU A 204 6.37 4.83 -3.67
CA LEU A 204 7.38 4.27 -2.75
C LEU A 204 8.23 3.20 -3.45
N GLU A 205 7.61 2.24 -4.15
CA GLU A 205 8.34 1.15 -4.82
C GLU A 205 9.28 1.63 -5.91
N LEU A 206 8.89 2.66 -6.67
CA LEU A 206 9.73 3.22 -7.74
C LEU A 206 10.96 3.94 -7.19
N ALA A 207 10.90 4.52 -5.99
CA ALA A 207 12.03 5.20 -5.36
C ALA A 207 12.88 4.31 -4.43
N ALA A 208 12.37 3.14 -4.02
CA ALA A 208 12.99 2.31 -2.99
C ALA A 208 14.40 1.85 -3.37
N THR A 209 14.60 1.37 -4.60
CA THR A 209 15.87 0.84 -5.07
C THR A 209 16.98 1.90 -5.09
N ASP A 210 16.65 3.14 -5.42
CA ASP A 210 17.57 4.28 -5.41
C ASP A 210 17.91 4.72 -3.98
N ALA A 211 16.95 4.57 -3.04
CA ALA A 211 17.19 4.75 -1.62
C ALA A 211 17.96 3.56 -0.97
N GLY A 212 18.30 2.52 -1.73
CA GLY A 212 18.96 1.31 -1.23
C GLY A 212 18.05 0.45 -0.33
N ILE A 213 16.74 0.56 -0.50
CA ILE A 213 15.70 -0.10 0.29
C ILE A 213 14.99 -1.14 -0.56
N GLY A 214 14.76 -2.33 0.01
CA GLY A 214 13.84 -3.31 -0.53
C GLY A 214 12.47 -3.13 0.10
N LEU A 215 11.40 -3.31 -0.69
CA LEU A 215 10.02 -3.32 -0.21
C LEU A 215 9.30 -4.60 -0.63
N CYS A 216 8.43 -5.11 0.24
CA CYS A 216 7.42 -6.11 -0.11
C CYS A 216 6.05 -5.60 0.33
N GLN A 217 5.10 -5.53 -0.61
CA GLN A 217 3.70 -5.33 -0.26
C GLN A 217 3.15 -6.53 0.49
N ILE A 218 2.35 -6.28 1.51
CA ILE A 218 1.67 -7.30 2.31
C ILE A 218 0.17 -7.07 2.17
N GLY A 219 -0.48 -7.97 1.44
CA GLY A 219 -1.89 -7.84 1.09
C GLY A 219 -2.85 -8.03 2.27
N ASP A 220 -2.44 -8.78 3.29
CA ASP A 220 -3.25 -8.97 4.49
C ASP A 220 -2.40 -9.35 5.72
N LEU A 221 -2.89 -8.97 6.90
CA LEU A 221 -2.37 -9.32 8.22
C LEU A 221 -3.47 -9.20 9.27
N GLN A 222 -3.24 -9.75 10.46
CA GLN A 222 -4.16 -9.67 11.60
C GLN A 222 -4.11 -8.28 12.25
N PHE A 223 -4.42 -7.22 11.50
CA PHE A 223 -4.24 -5.82 11.91
C PHE A 223 -5.00 -5.49 13.20
N ALA A 224 -6.15 -6.13 13.45
CA ALA A 224 -6.91 -5.97 14.69
C ALA A 224 -6.05 -6.22 15.95
N ARG A 225 -5.03 -7.08 15.87
CA ARG A 225 -4.14 -7.40 17.00
C ARG A 225 -3.08 -6.34 17.29
N ILE A 226 -2.88 -5.39 16.38
CA ILE A 226 -1.86 -4.33 16.49
C ILE A 226 -2.44 -2.93 16.31
N ARG A 227 -3.77 -2.81 16.15
CA ARG A 227 -4.46 -1.55 15.84
C ARG A 227 -4.26 -0.50 16.93
N ASP A 228 -4.27 -0.93 18.19
CA ASP A 228 -4.10 -0.10 19.39
C ASP A 228 -2.71 0.57 19.46
N LEU A 229 -1.73 0.06 18.72
CA LEU A 229 -0.40 0.66 18.62
C LEU A 229 -0.36 1.95 17.78
N PHE A 230 -1.43 2.30 17.08
CA PHE A 230 -1.44 3.39 16.09
C PHE A 230 -2.34 4.58 16.45
N ASP A 231 -3.02 4.56 17.61
CA ASP A 231 -3.88 5.67 18.08
C ASP A 231 -4.93 6.12 17.03
N LEU A 232 -5.57 5.15 16.41
CA LEU A 232 -6.49 5.37 15.29
C LEU A 232 -7.91 5.72 15.74
N ALA A 233 -8.60 6.54 14.96
CA ALA A 233 -10.02 6.77 15.16
C ALA A 233 -10.83 5.49 14.87
N PRO A 234 -12.05 5.32 15.42
CA PRO A 234 -12.84 4.09 15.23
C PRO A 234 -13.08 3.71 13.77
N ASN A 235 -13.29 4.70 12.90
CA ASN A 235 -13.58 4.49 11.48
C ASN A 235 -12.33 4.35 10.60
N ASP A 236 -11.14 4.56 11.15
CA ASP A 236 -9.91 4.49 10.36
C ASP A 236 -9.65 3.06 9.86
N LEU A 237 -9.32 2.92 8.59
CA LEU A 237 -9.22 1.62 7.93
C LEU A 237 -7.79 1.35 7.46
N LEU A 238 -7.23 0.18 7.80
CA LEU A 238 -6.02 -0.27 7.11
C LEU A 238 -6.38 -0.56 5.64
N LEU A 239 -5.74 0.16 4.73
CA LEU A 239 -5.95 0.01 3.29
C LEU A 239 -4.87 -0.86 2.66
N HIS A 240 -3.63 -0.68 3.08
CA HIS A 240 -2.48 -1.44 2.57
C HIS A 240 -1.30 -1.40 3.53
N SER A 241 -0.35 -2.33 3.38
CA SER A 241 0.88 -2.35 4.15
C SER A 241 2.09 -2.79 3.32
N LEU A 242 3.26 -2.30 3.71
CA LEU A 242 4.54 -2.68 3.13
C LEU A 242 5.51 -3.04 4.25
N ILE A 243 6.38 -4.01 3.98
CA ILE A 243 7.54 -4.34 4.82
C ILE A 243 8.80 -3.90 4.08
N GLY A 244 9.77 -3.37 4.81
CA GLY A 244 11.00 -2.87 4.19
C GLY A 244 12.25 -2.97 5.06
N GLY A 245 13.38 -2.90 4.39
CA GLY A 245 14.71 -2.93 5.00
C GLY A 245 15.81 -2.68 3.97
N PRO A 246 17.08 -2.63 4.40
CA PRO A 246 18.19 -2.43 3.47
C PRO A 246 18.28 -3.59 2.47
N LEU A 247 18.58 -3.27 1.21
CA LEU A 247 18.85 -4.29 0.20
C LEU A 247 20.12 -5.06 0.55
N ALA A 248 20.05 -6.40 0.48
CA ALA A 248 21.25 -7.23 0.59
C ALA A 248 22.18 -6.96 -0.59
N HIS A 249 23.42 -6.53 -0.32
CA HIS A 249 24.40 -6.13 -1.34
C HIS A 249 24.76 -7.24 -2.35
N HIS A 250 24.47 -8.51 -2.05
CA HIS A 250 24.83 -9.66 -2.89
C HIS A 250 23.87 -9.96 -4.06
N LEU A 251 22.73 -9.26 -4.18
CA LEU A 251 21.71 -9.54 -5.21
C LEU A 251 21.78 -8.60 -6.43
N ARG A 252 22.85 -7.83 -6.59
CA ARG A 252 23.12 -6.98 -7.76
C ARG A 252 24.41 -7.43 -8.46
N LYS A 253 24.41 -8.61 -9.07
CA LYS A 253 25.29 -8.81 -10.24
C LYS A 253 24.59 -8.16 -11.42
N ALA A 254 25.29 -7.20 -12.01
CA ALA A 254 24.92 -6.47 -13.22
C ALA A 254 24.59 -7.42 -14.38
#